data_AF-A0A3B4BDU8-F1
#
_entry.id   AF-A0A3B4BDU8-F1
#
_cell.length_a   1.000
_cell.length_b   1.000
_cell.length_c   1.000
_cell.angle_alpha   90.00
_cell.angle_beta   90.00
_cell.angle_gamma   90.00
#
_symmetry.space_group_name_H-M   'P 1'
#
loop_
_entity.id
_entity.type
_entity.pdbx_description
1 polymer ?
#
loop_
_entity_poly.entity_id
_entity_poly.type
_entity_poly.pdbx_seq_one_letter_code
_entity_poly.pdbx_strand_id
1 'polypeptide(L)'
;MPLLEETTLRKKLDMTSDPVLIVGAGLSAADAVLCACNSNVKVLHVFRKSTSDPDLIFKQLPKTLYPEYHKVYHMMCSQSHSSSIASSLSLFPDYTSFPEHCVVSFQPDMKCLLQGNNSLKAFKVSMVLVLIGTNPNLFFLKGQGQYLGLDPTKPVSCKQNPLDIEPYTFECIKEPGLFAMGPLVGDNFVRFLKGGALGIASCLLKRYKKKEKLISNGGNNII
;
A
#
# COMPACT_ATOMS: atom_id res chain seq x y z
N MET A 1 -8.24 -8.59 2.70
CA MET A 1 -7.89 -7.95 3.98
C MET A 1 -8.28 -8.94 5.08
N PRO A 2 -7.60 -10.11 5.17
CA PRO A 2 -8.26 -11.34 5.63
C PRO A 2 -8.70 -11.30 7.10
N LEU A 3 -7.93 -10.65 7.96
CA LEU A 3 -8.21 -10.60 9.40
C LEU A 3 -9.47 -9.77 9.71
N LEU A 4 -9.61 -8.59 9.10
CA LEU A 4 -10.80 -7.74 9.30
C LEU A 4 -12.04 -8.45 8.76
N GLU A 5 -11.96 -8.97 7.53
CA GLU A 5 -13.02 -9.76 6.89
C GLU A 5 -13.44 -10.94 7.77
N GLU A 6 -12.48 -11.72 8.31
CA GLU A 6 -12.74 -12.86 9.18
C GLU A 6 -13.41 -12.45 10.50
N THR A 7 -12.95 -11.38 11.16
CA THR A 7 -13.54 -10.91 12.42
C THR A 7 -14.96 -10.40 12.25
N THR A 8 -15.23 -9.70 11.15
CA THR A 8 -16.56 -9.25 10.79
C THR A 8 -17.47 -10.41 10.43
N LEU A 9 -16.99 -11.37 9.62
CA LEU A 9 -17.75 -12.55 9.20
C LEU A 9 -18.16 -13.41 10.42
N ARG A 10 -17.29 -13.44 11.44
CA ARG A 10 -17.57 -14.12 12.73
C ARG A 10 -18.47 -13.31 13.68
N LYS A 11 -19.02 -12.17 13.25
CA LYS A 11 -19.84 -11.24 14.05
C LYS A 11 -19.20 -10.83 15.38
N LYS A 12 -17.86 -10.76 15.44
CA LYS A 12 -17.16 -10.27 16.64
C LYS A 12 -17.14 -8.74 16.74
N LEU A 13 -17.51 -8.05 15.65
CA LEU A 13 -17.59 -6.61 15.54
C LEU A 13 -18.95 -6.25 14.93
N ASP A 14 -19.65 -5.32 15.57
CA ASP A 14 -20.92 -4.76 15.11
C ASP A 14 -21.04 -3.28 15.52
N MET A 15 -22.20 -2.66 15.29
CA MET A 15 -22.45 -1.26 15.63
C MET A 15 -22.47 -0.96 17.14
N THR A 16 -22.59 -1.98 17.98
CA THR A 16 -22.57 -1.85 19.44
C THR A 16 -21.16 -1.93 20.01
N SER A 17 -20.22 -2.45 19.22
CA SER A 17 -18.81 -2.55 19.57
C SER A 17 -18.10 -1.20 19.58
N ASP A 18 -16.99 -1.11 20.31
CA ASP A 18 -16.04 0.01 20.17
C ASP A 18 -15.54 0.08 18.72
N PRO A 19 -15.20 1.29 18.20
CA PRO A 19 -14.85 1.45 16.79
C PRO A 19 -13.53 0.76 16.42
N VAL A 20 -13.39 0.44 15.14
CA VAL A 20 -12.14 -0.01 14.53
C VAL A 20 -11.31 1.21 14.15
N LEU A 21 -10.04 1.21 14.56
CA LEU A 21 -9.07 2.23 14.20
C LEU A 21 -8.31 1.82 12.93
N ILE A 22 -8.36 2.66 11.90
CA ILE A 22 -7.62 2.48 10.65
C ILE A 22 -6.58 3.59 10.56
N VAL A 23 -5.30 3.22 10.39
CA VAL A 23 -4.18 4.15 10.33
C VAL A 23 -3.54 4.12 8.94
N GLY A 24 -3.56 5.24 8.23
CA GLY A 24 -2.95 5.37 6.90
C GLY A 24 -3.81 6.16 5.93
N ALA A 25 -3.24 6.61 4.80
CA ALA A 25 -3.95 7.38 3.77
C ALA A 25 -3.73 6.81 2.35
N GLY A 26 -3.44 5.52 2.26
CA GLY A 26 -3.25 4.80 1.01
C GLY A 26 -4.47 3.98 0.60
N LEU A 27 -4.37 3.29 -0.54
CA LEU A 27 -5.44 2.42 -1.04
C LEU A 27 -5.78 1.28 -0.08
N SER A 28 -4.78 0.66 0.55
CA SER A 28 -5.05 -0.40 1.55
C SER A 28 -5.85 0.10 2.76
N ALA A 29 -5.60 1.34 3.19
CA ALA A 29 -6.40 1.98 4.25
C ALA A 29 -7.83 2.25 3.76
N ALA A 30 -7.98 2.72 2.51
CA ALA A 30 -9.30 2.92 1.92
C ALA A 30 -10.09 1.61 1.78
N ASP A 31 -9.45 0.51 1.37
CA ASP A 31 -10.08 -0.81 1.32
C ASP A 31 -10.56 -1.26 2.71
N ALA A 32 -9.77 -1.01 3.77
CA ALA A 32 -10.16 -1.32 5.14
C ALA A 32 -11.36 -0.48 5.59
N VAL A 33 -11.39 0.81 5.25
CA VAL A 33 -12.52 1.71 5.56
C VAL A 33 -13.77 1.20 4.86
N LEU A 34 -13.69 0.90 3.57
CA LEU A 34 -14.82 0.36 2.80
C LEU A 34 -15.31 -0.97 3.38
N CYS A 35 -14.40 -1.88 3.74
CA CYS A 35 -14.73 -3.16 4.35
C CYS A 35 -15.49 -2.98 5.68
N ALA A 36 -14.98 -2.14 6.58
CA ALA A 36 -15.60 -1.88 7.87
C ALA A 36 -16.96 -1.18 7.72
N CYS A 37 -17.06 -0.13 6.90
CA CYS A 37 -18.31 0.60 6.68
C CYS A 37 -19.38 -0.28 6.03
N ASN A 38 -19.03 -1.09 5.02
CA ASN A 38 -19.97 -2.02 4.38
C ASN A 38 -20.48 -3.12 5.32
N SER A 39 -19.79 -3.30 6.44
CA SER A 39 -20.11 -4.30 7.45
C SER A 39 -20.81 -3.72 8.67
N ASN A 40 -21.21 -2.44 8.63
CA ASN A 40 -21.80 -1.74 9.75
C ASN A 40 -20.91 -1.82 11.00
N VAL A 41 -19.65 -1.40 10.86
CA VAL A 41 -18.68 -1.26 11.96
C VAL A 41 -18.23 0.19 12.03
N LYS A 42 -18.20 0.77 13.23
CA LYS A 42 -17.76 2.16 13.43
C LYS A 42 -16.28 2.29 13.13
N VAL A 43 -15.88 3.34 12.42
CA VAL A 43 -14.50 3.57 11.97
C VAL A 43 -13.96 4.89 12.51
N LEU A 44 -12.81 4.80 13.18
CA LEU A 44 -11.92 5.95 13.39
C LEU A 44 -10.80 5.86 12.36
N HIS A 45 -10.72 6.81 11.44
CA HIS A 45 -9.72 6.83 10.37
C HIS A 45 -8.68 7.91 10.62
N VAL A 46 -7.45 7.51 10.95
CA VAL A 46 -6.35 8.39 11.36
C VAL A 46 -5.27 8.43 10.29
N PHE A 47 -4.83 9.62 9.92
CA PHE A 47 -3.74 9.78 8.96
C PHE A 47 -2.97 11.07 9.16
N ARG A 48 -1.68 11.04 8.82
CA ARG A 48 -0.74 12.15 9.05
C ARG A 48 -0.85 13.27 8.03
N LYS A 49 -1.33 12.96 6.82
CA LYS A 49 -1.44 13.91 5.71
C LYS A 49 -2.64 14.82 5.92
N SER A 50 -2.56 16.06 5.43
CA SER A 50 -3.74 16.90 5.28
C SER A 50 -4.60 16.38 4.12
N THR A 51 -5.92 16.54 4.18
CA THR A 51 -6.81 16.21 3.04
C THR A 51 -6.52 17.08 1.81
N SER A 52 -5.93 18.25 2.01
CA SER A 52 -5.47 19.15 0.95
C SER A 52 -4.14 18.75 0.32
N ASP A 53 -3.41 17.77 0.85
CA ASP A 53 -2.11 17.30 0.33
C ASP A 53 -2.24 16.79 -1.13
N PRO A 54 -1.47 17.33 -2.10
CA PRO A 54 -1.51 16.90 -3.50
C PRO A 54 -0.99 15.46 -3.71
N ASP A 55 -0.16 14.94 -2.81
CA ASP A 55 0.44 13.60 -2.87
C ASP A 55 -0.51 12.50 -2.36
N LEU A 56 -1.77 12.83 -2.07
CA LEU A 56 -2.78 11.82 -1.78
C LEU A 56 -3.12 11.03 -3.04
N ILE A 57 -2.98 9.72 -2.97
CA ILE A 57 -3.22 8.80 -4.10
C ILE A 57 -4.63 8.96 -4.68
N PHE A 58 -5.61 9.35 -3.87
CA PHE A 58 -6.99 9.58 -4.29
C PHE A 58 -7.13 10.70 -5.34
N LYS A 59 -6.25 11.71 -5.34
CA LYS A 59 -6.25 12.80 -6.33
C LYS A 59 -5.63 12.38 -7.66
N GLN A 60 -4.78 11.35 -7.64
CA GLN A 60 -4.06 10.84 -8.81
C GLN A 60 -4.85 9.77 -9.57
N LEU A 61 -5.91 9.22 -8.96
CA LEU A 61 -6.71 8.15 -9.54
C LEU A 61 -7.90 8.70 -10.35
N PRO A 62 -8.11 8.23 -11.59
CA PRO A 62 -9.28 8.61 -12.37
C PRO A 62 -10.58 8.19 -11.68
N LYS A 63 -11.50 9.13 -11.45
CA LYS A 63 -12.77 8.89 -10.74
C LYS A 63 -13.68 7.88 -11.44
N THR A 64 -13.62 7.81 -12.75
CA THR A 64 -14.39 6.84 -13.55
C THR A 64 -13.95 5.41 -13.32
N LEU A 65 -12.66 5.17 -13.06
CA LEU A 65 -12.10 3.84 -12.84
C LEU A 65 -12.12 3.41 -11.38
N TYR A 66 -12.13 4.37 -10.45
CA TYR A 66 -12.00 4.13 -9.01
C TYR A 66 -13.00 4.95 -8.17
N PRO A 67 -14.32 4.90 -8.45
CA PRO A 67 -15.31 5.71 -7.76
C PRO A 67 -15.38 5.44 -6.24
N GLU A 68 -15.13 4.20 -5.81
CA GLU A 68 -15.11 3.79 -4.41
C GLU A 68 -14.00 4.47 -3.60
N TYR A 69 -12.82 4.69 -4.19
CA TYR A 69 -11.72 5.39 -3.54
C TYR A 69 -11.98 6.90 -3.45
N HIS A 70 -12.68 7.47 -4.44
CA HIS A 70 -13.18 8.84 -4.36
C HIS A 70 -14.26 9.01 -3.29
N LYS A 71 -15.11 7.99 -3.06
CA LYS A 71 -16.05 7.98 -1.94
C LYS A 71 -15.32 8.06 -0.60
N VAL A 72 -14.27 7.25 -0.39
CA VAL A 72 -13.44 7.32 0.83
C VAL A 72 -12.79 8.68 0.98
N TYR A 73 -12.23 9.24 -0.09
CA TYR A 73 -11.64 10.57 -0.05
C TYR A 73 -12.66 11.66 0.32
N HIS A 74 -13.89 11.58 -0.21
CA HIS A 74 -14.98 12.47 0.21
C HIS A 74 -15.32 12.31 1.71
N MET A 75 -15.38 11.07 2.23
CA MET A 75 -15.56 10.83 3.67
C MET A 75 -14.41 11.45 4.50
N MET A 76 -13.16 11.29 4.05
CA MET A 76 -11.98 11.89 4.70
C MET A 76 -12.10 13.41 4.84
N CYS A 77 -12.63 14.11 3.82
CA CYS A 77 -12.80 15.56 3.81
C CYS A 77 -14.02 16.03 4.63
N SER A 78 -15.15 15.36 4.52
CA SER A 78 -16.44 15.88 4.99
C SER A 78 -16.76 15.57 6.46
N GLN A 79 -16.03 14.65 7.10
CA GLN A 79 -16.34 14.15 8.45
C GLN A 79 -15.13 14.17 9.40
N SER A 80 -14.42 15.29 9.39
CA SER A 80 -13.36 15.53 10.35
C SER A 80 -13.91 15.65 11.77
N HIS A 81 -13.26 15.01 12.74
CA HIS A 81 -13.57 15.17 14.16
C HIS A 81 -13.57 16.64 14.61
N SER A 82 -12.85 17.54 13.92
CA SER A 82 -12.81 18.96 14.26
C SER A 82 -14.06 19.75 13.82
N SER A 83 -14.93 19.15 13.01
CA SER A 83 -16.11 19.82 12.44
C SER A 83 -17.30 19.75 13.41
N SER A 84 -17.46 20.79 14.23
CA SER A 84 -18.47 20.91 15.29
C SER A 84 -19.93 21.07 14.82
N ILE A 85 -20.22 20.98 13.51
CA ILE A 85 -21.52 21.38 12.94
C ILE A 85 -22.44 20.20 12.55
N ALA A 86 -21.99 18.95 12.56
CA ALA A 86 -22.73 17.86 11.89
C ALA A 86 -23.12 16.65 12.76
N SER A 87 -23.49 16.84 14.03
CA SER A 87 -24.02 15.72 14.83
C SER A 87 -25.43 15.27 14.40
N SER A 88 -26.20 16.09 13.67
CA SER A 88 -27.57 15.75 13.21
C SER A 88 -27.72 15.47 11.71
N LEU A 89 -26.70 15.74 10.88
CA LEU A 89 -26.72 15.57 9.40
C LEU A 89 -25.44 14.89 8.86
N SER A 90 -24.80 14.05 9.67
CA SER A 90 -23.65 13.28 9.25
C SER A 90 -24.03 12.31 8.11
N LEU A 91 -23.49 12.54 6.89
CA LEU A 91 -23.72 11.68 5.72
C LEU A 91 -23.27 10.22 5.93
N PHE A 92 -22.34 9.98 6.85
CA PHE A 92 -21.83 8.65 7.21
C PHE A 92 -21.65 8.57 8.74
N PRO A 93 -22.71 8.34 9.53
CA PRO A 93 -22.67 8.40 11.00
C PRO A 93 -21.66 7.46 11.66
N ASP A 94 -21.27 6.39 10.96
CA ASP A 94 -20.35 5.37 11.47
C ASP A 94 -18.88 5.63 11.12
N TYR A 95 -18.55 6.76 10.51
CA TYR A 95 -17.18 7.12 10.13
C TYR A 95 -16.75 8.46 10.72
N THR A 96 -15.53 8.52 11.24
CA THR A 96 -14.91 9.75 11.72
C THR A 96 -13.46 9.82 11.26
N SER A 97 -13.07 10.93 10.61
CA SER A 97 -11.69 11.16 10.19
C SER A 97 -10.90 12.03 11.16
N PHE A 98 -9.61 11.72 11.29
CA PHE A 98 -8.61 12.46 12.04
C PHE A 98 -7.43 12.79 11.10
N PRO A 99 -7.58 13.80 10.22
CA PRO A 99 -6.49 14.29 9.40
C PRO A 99 -5.41 14.95 10.26
N GLU A 100 -4.16 14.89 9.83
CA GLU A 100 -3.01 15.47 10.56
C GLU A 100 -2.88 14.95 12.01
N HIS A 101 -3.31 13.71 12.24
CA HIS A 101 -3.16 13.03 13.53
C HIS A 101 -2.22 11.82 13.40
N CYS A 102 -1.51 11.54 14.48
CA CYS A 102 -0.64 10.37 14.64
C CYS A 102 -1.12 9.51 15.81
N VAL A 103 -0.99 8.19 15.67
CA VAL A 103 -1.08 7.31 16.83
C VAL A 103 0.25 7.36 17.59
N VAL A 104 0.19 7.63 18.89
CA VAL A 104 1.36 7.70 19.78
C VAL A 104 1.59 6.36 20.47
N SER A 105 0.54 5.74 20.99
CA SER A 105 0.65 4.48 21.72
C SER A 105 -0.64 3.66 21.66
N PHE A 106 -0.49 2.35 21.70
CA PHE A 106 -1.56 1.39 22.01
C PHE A 106 -1.45 0.97 23.46
N GLN A 107 -2.53 1.12 24.21
CA GLN A 107 -2.57 0.78 25.63
C GLN A 107 -3.19 -0.63 25.83
N PRO A 108 -2.81 -1.35 26.91
CA PRO A 108 -3.35 -2.69 27.19
C PRO A 108 -4.87 -2.74 27.39
N ASP A 109 -5.50 -1.61 27.73
CA ASP A 109 -6.95 -1.49 27.95
C ASP A 109 -7.74 -1.19 26.66
N MET A 110 -7.16 -1.51 25.50
CA MET A 110 -7.74 -1.28 24.17
C MET A 110 -8.02 0.21 23.88
N LYS A 111 -7.23 1.10 24.49
CA LYS A 111 -7.20 2.51 24.12
C LYS A 111 -6.04 2.83 23.19
N CYS A 112 -6.26 3.76 22.27
CA CYS A 112 -5.20 4.37 21.48
C CYS A 112 -5.07 5.85 21.86
N LEU A 113 -3.83 6.34 21.93
CA LEU A 113 -3.56 7.77 22.07
C LEU A 113 -3.33 8.38 20.70
N LEU A 114 -4.15 9.36 20.34
CA LEU A 114 -4.02 10.13 19.10
C LEU A 114 -3.50 11.53 19.43
N GLN A 115 -2.43 11.93 18.75
CA GLN A 115 -1.84 13.25 18.82
C GLN A 115 -2.12 14.00 17.53
N GLY A 116 -2.81 15.13 17.63
CA GLY A 116 -2.93 16.15 16.58
C GLY A 116 -2.08 17.38 16.91
N ASN A 117 -2.24 18.45 16.12
CA ASN A 117 -1.42 19.66 16.19
C ASN A 117 -1.24 20.27 17.59
N ASN A 118 -2.20 20.11 18.52
CA ASN A 118 -2.07 20.53 19.93
C ASN A 118 -2.99 19.73 20.88
N SER A 119 -3.43 18.54 20.49
CA SER A 119 -4.34 17.73 21.32
C SER A 119 -3.88 16.29 21.39
N LEU A 120 -3.78 15.77 22.61
CA LEU A 120 -3.62 14.36 22.88
C LEU A 120 -4.95 13.82 23.41
N LYS A 121 -5.54 12.85 22.71
CA LYS A 121 -6.84 12.27 23.08
C LYS A 121 -6.76 10.75 23.09
N ALA A 122 -7.41 10.14 24.07
CA ALA A 122 -7.53 8.70 24.18
C ALA A 122 -8.87 8.23 23.59
N PHE A 123 -8.83 7.22 22.73
CA PHE A 123 -10.03 6.60 22.17
C PHE A 123 -10.02 5.10 22.45
N LYS A 124 -11.16 4.58 22.91
CA LYS A 124 -11.36 3.14 23.04
C LYS A 124 -11.65 2.54 21.67
N VAL A 125 -11.01 1.42 21.36
CA VAL A 125 -11.08 0.76 20.04
C VAL A 125 -11.23 -0.74 20.22
N SER A 126 -11.87 -1.41 19.28
CA SER A 126 -12.02 -2.89 19.30
C SER A 126 -10.93 -3.60 18.50
N MET A 127 -10.38 -2.93 17.49
CA MET A 127 -9.31 -3.42 16.63
C MET A 127 -8.53 -2.25 16.04
N VAL A 128 -7.24 -2.48 15.74
CA VAL A 128 -6.40 -1.52 15.04
C VAL A 128 -5.82 -2.14 13.77
N LEU A 129 -5.91 -1.41 12.66
CA LEU A 129 -5.28 -1.76 11.38
C LEU A 129 -4.27 -0.68 11.01
N VAL A 130 -2.97 -1.02 11.06
CA VAL A 130 -1.88 -0.10 10.68
C VAL A 130 -1.48 -0.34 9.22
N LEU A 131 -1.87 0.58 8.35
CA LEU A 131 -1.82 0.46 6.88
C LEU A 131 -1.09 1.66 6.26
N ILE A 132 0.14 1.86 6.73
CA ILE A 132 1.00 3.01 6.38
C ILE A 132 1.93 2.75 5.20
N GLY A 133 1.72 1.65 4.48
CA GLY A 133 2.58 1.17 3.40
C GLY A 133 3.53 0.06 3.86
N THR A 134 4.33 -0.44 2.92
CA THR A 134 5.29 -1.53 3.13
C THR A 134 6.64 -1.15 2.54
N ASN A 135 7.71 -1.71 3.11
CA ASN A 135 9.06 -1.61 2.57
C ASN A 135 9.52 -3.00 2.10
N PRO A 136 10.26 -3.08 0.98
CA PRO A 136 10.79 -4.35 0.52
C PRO A 136 11.79 -4.91 1.54
N ASN A 137 11.70 -6.21 1.82
CA ASN A 137 12.69 -6.89 2.65
C ASN A 137 13.71 -7.59 1.75
N LEU A 138 14.89 -6.98 1.60
CA LEU A 138 15.99 -7.46 0.78
C LEU A 138 17.18 -7.95 1.63
N PHE A 139 16.95 -8.37 2.88
CA PHE A 139 18.02 -8.76 3.81
C PHE A 139 18.94 -9.87 3.27
N PHE A 140 18.43 -10.70 2.36
CA PHE A 140 19.18 -11.79 1.73
C PHE A 140 20.21 -11.30 0.70
N LEU A 141 20.19 -10.02 0.33
CA LEU A 141 21.15 -9.38 -0.55
C LEU A 141 22.19 -8.59 0.25
N LYS A 142 23.42 -8.54 -0.27
CA LYS A 142 24.48 -7.70 0.30
C LYS A 142 24.02 -6.24 0.37
N GLY A 143 24.21 -5.62 1.53
CA GLY A 143 23.78 -4.23 1.76
C GLY A 143 22.29 -4.01 1.52
N GLN A 144 21.45 -5.02 1.75
CA GLN A 144 20.01 -4.99 1.46
C GLN A 144 19.67 -4.63 0.01
N GLY A 145 20.56 -4.99 -0.93
CA GLY A 145 20.37 -4.68 -2.35
C GLY A 145 20.47 -3.19 -2.68
N GLN A 146 20.98 -2.35 -1.77
CA GLN A 146 21.11 -0.90 -1.98
C GLN A 146 21.83 -0.55 -3.29
N TYR A 147 22.86 -1.31 -3.64
CA TYR A 147 23.60 -1.10 -4.88
C TYR A 147 22.73 -1.22 -6.13
N LEU A 148 21.65 -2.00 -6.09
CA LEU A 148 20.72 -2.25 -7.20
C LEU A 148 19.70 -1.11 -7.43
N GLY A 149 19.53 -0.19 -6.48
CA GLY A 149 18.61 0.95 -6.61
C GLY A 149 19.06 1.95 -7.69
N LEU A 150 18.13 2.77 -8.20
CA LEU A 150 18.46 3.90 -9.10
C LEU A 150 19.56 4.79 -8.50
N ASP A 151 19.41 5.13 -7.21
CA ASP A 151 20.39 5.86 -6.42
C ASP A 151 21.03 4.90 -5.39
N PRO A 152 22.26 4.43 -5.61
CA PRO A 152 22.94 3.51 -4.70
C PRO A 152 23.35 4.16 -3.36
N THR A 153 23.15 5.47 -3.17
CA THR A 153 23.38 6.14 -1.87
C THR A 153 22.16 6.07 -0.95
N LYS A 154 20.99 5.68 -1.47
CA LYS A 154 19.72 5.60 -0.74
C LYS A 154 19.25 4.15 -0.58
N PRO A 155 18.52 3.80 0.49
CA PRO A 155 17.93 2.47 0.61
C PRO A 155 16.93 2.21 -0.52
N VAL A 156 16.72 0.94 -0.87
CA VAL A 156 15.71 0.55 -1.88
C VAL A 156 14.31 0.86 -1.36
N SER A 157 13.49 1.47 -2.19
CA SER A 157 12.11 1.85 -1.87
C SER A 157 11.22 1.78 -3.09
N CYS A 158 10.01 1.22 -2.94
CA CYS A 158 9.03 1.06 -4.02
C CYS A 158 8.52 2.38 -4.63
N LYS A 159 8.81 3.53 -4.00
CA LYS A 159 8.38 4.85 -4.49
C LYS A 159 9.52 5.81 -4.71
N GLN A 160 10.50 5.84 -3.79
CA GLN A 160 11.54 6.86 -3.77
C GLN A 160 12.83 6.42 -4.47
N ASN A 161 13.12 5.13 -4.47
CA ASN A 161 14.35 4.57 -5.01
C ASN A 161 14.13 3.11 -5.44
N PRO A 162 13.34 2.88 -6.51
CA PRO A 162 13.14 1.54 -7.03
C PRO A 162 14.45 0.96 -7.58
N LEU A 163 14.45 -0.35 -7.85
CA LEU A 163 15.56 -1.03 -8.51
C LEU A 163 15.75 -0.51 -9.94
N ASP A 164 17.00 -0.32 -10.31
CA ASP A 164 17.40 0.09 -11.64
C ASP A 164 17.37 -1.12 -12.59
N ILE A 165 16.43 -1.09 -13.53
CA ILE A 165 16.17 -2.19 -14.46
C ILE A 165 16.15 -1.72 -15.90
N GLU A 166 16.44 -2.64 -16.82
CA GLU A 166 16.15 -2.41 -18.23
C GLU A 166 14.62 -2.51 -18.45
N PRO A 167 13.96 -1.49 -19.05
CA PRO A 167 12.49 -1.39 -19.08
C PRO A 167 11.72 -2.48 -19.83
N TYR A 168 12.35 -3.20 -20.78
CA TYR A 168 11.72 -4.22 -21.62
C TYR A 168 12.01 -5.65 -21.16
N THR A 169 13.14 -5.87 -20.51
CA THR A 169 13.61 -7.18 -20.04
C THR A 169 13.46 -7.34 -18.53
N PHE A 170 13.32 -6.23 -17.79
CA PHE A 170 13.22 -6.17 -16.33
C PHE A 170 14.45 -6.74 -15.61
N GLU A 171 15.58 -6.82 -16.32
CA GLU A 171 16.87 -7.21 -15.75
C GLU A 171 17.51 -6.04 -15.02
N CYS A 172 18.07 -6.29 -13.84
CA CYS A 172 18.79 -5.30 -13.07
C CYS A 172 20.03 -4.83 -13.84
N ILE A 173 20.17 -3.51 -14.04
CA ILE A 173 21.29 -2.92 -14.80
C ILE A 173 22.65 -3.27 -14.18
N LYS A 174 22.68 -3.36 -12.85
CA LYS A 174 23.91 -3.52 -12.07
C LYS A 174 24.24 -4.98 -11.75
N GLU A 175 23.39 -5.93 -12.11
CA GLU A 175 23.57 -7.35 -11.81
C GLU A 175 22.98 -8.22 -12.94
N PRO A 176 23.77 -8.57 -13.96
CA PRO A 176 23.32 -9.42 -15.06
C PRO A 176 22.79 -10.77 -14.56
N GLY A 177 21.63 -11.18 -15.07
CA GLY A 177 20.94 -12.41 -14.66
C GLY A 177 20.03 -12.24 -13.45
N LEU A 178 20.07 -11.10 -12.75
CA LEU A 178 19.09 -10.74 -11.72
C LEU A 178 17.96 -9.94 -12.35
N PHE A 179 16.71 -10.28 -12.03
CA PHE A 179 15.52 -9.60 -12.54
C PHE A 179 14.67 -9.09 -11.38
N ALA A 180 13.96 -7.99 -11.61
CA ALA A 180 13.05 -7.41 -10.63
C ALA A 180 11.74 -7.00 -11.31
N MET A 181 10.61 -7.15 -10.60
CA MET A 181 9.30 -6.73 -11.08
C MET A 181 8.38 -6.36 -9.91
N GLY A 182 7.22 -5.78 -10.21
CA GLY A 182 6.26 -5.36 -9.19
C GLY A 182 6.76 -4.15 -8.38
N PRO A 183 6.43 -4.05 -7.08
CA PRO A 183 6.78 -2.87 -6.29
C PRO A 183 8.27 -2.54 -6.24
N LEU A 184 9.15 -3.53 -6.44
CA LEU A 184 10.59 -3.31 -6.49
C LEU A 184 11.03 -2.39 -7.63
N VAL A 185 10.28 -2.36 -8.74
CA VAL A 185 10.57 -1.51 -9.91
C VAL A 185 9.61 -0.31 -10.01
N GLY A 186 8.86 -0.02 -8.94
CA GLY A 186 7.89 1.09 -8.91
C GLY A 186 6.46 0.71 -9.31
N ASP A 187 6.21 -0.55 -9.67
CA ASP A 187 4.87 -1.02 -10.04
C ASP A 187 4.03 -1.29 -8.80
N ASN A 188 3.13 -0.38 -8.48
CA ASN A 188 2.30 -0.43 -7.27
C ASN A 188 0.87 -0.98 -7.52
N PHE A 189 0.53 -1.35 -8.76
CA PHE A 189 -0.77 -1.91 -9.12
C PHE A 189 -0.64 -3.30 -9.71
N VAL A 190 -1.54 -4.21 -9.31
CA VAL A 190 -1.59 -5.61 -9.79
C VAL A 190 -1.61 -5.71 -11.31
N ARG A 191 -2.28 -4.76 -11.99
CA ARG A 191 -2.37 -4.74 -13.46
C ARG A 191 -1.00 -4.65 -14.16
N PHE A 192 0.00 -4.07 -13.50
CA PHE A 192 1.34 -3.88 -14.06
C PHE A 192 2.23 -5.14 -13.93
N LEU A 193 1.97 -6.00 -12.95
CA LEU A 193 2.78 -7.21 -12.70
C LEU A 193 2.82 -8.16 -13.90
N LYS A 194 1.71 -8.27 -14.66
CA LYS A 194 1.64 -9.17 -15.82
C LYS A 194 2.63 -8.78 -16.91
N GLY A 195 2.84 -7.48 -17.12
CA GLY A 195 3.80 -6.97 -18.10
C GLY A 195 5.23 -7.33 -17.73
N GLY A 196 5.62 -7.09 -16.47
CA GLY A 196 6.95 -7.44 -15.97
C GLY A 196 7.26 -8.94 -16.07
N ALA A 197 6.32 -9.80 -15.67
CA ALA A 197 6.50 -11.25 -15.78
C ALA A 197 6.73 -11.70 -17.23
N LEU A 198 5.96 -11.15 -18.17
CA LEU A 198 6.12 -11.46 -19.59
C LEU A 198 7.46 -10.98 -20.15
N GLY A 199 7.91 -9.78 -19.75
CA GLY A 199 9.21 -9.23 -20.14
C GLY A 199 10.37 -10.13 -19.71
N ILE A 200 10.37 -10.55 -18.44
CA ILE A 200 11.37 -11.47 -17.87
C ILE A 200 11.35 -12.81 -18.62
N ALA A 201 10.18 -13.44 -18.75
CA ALA A 201 10.05 -14.73 -19.42
C ALA A 201 10.51 -14.68 -20.88
N SER A 202 10.16 -13.60 -21.61
CA SER A 202 10.60 -13.36 -22.98
C SER A 202 12.12 -13.20 -23.08
N CYS A 203 12.75 -12.46 -22.15
CA CYS A 203 14.19 -12.30 -22.08
C CYS A 203 14.89 -13.66 -21.88
N LEU A 204 14.45 -14.44 -20.90
CA LEU A 204 15.00 -15.76 -20.59
C LEU A 204 14.83 -16.74 -21.76
N LEU A 205 13.65 -16.77 -22.39
CA LEU A 205 13.40 -17.64 -23.54
C LEU A 205 14.30 -17.31 -24.73
N LYS A 206 14.51 -16.01 -25.03
CA LYS A 206 15.42 -15.58 -26.09
C LYS A 206 16.87 -15.99 -25.81
N ARG A 207 17.33 -15.86 -24.55
CA ARG A 207 18.66 -16.32 -24.11
C ARG A 207 18.82 -17.83 -24.25
N TYR A 208 17.80 -18.58 -23.82
CA TYR A 208 17.77 -20.03 -23.93
C TYR A 208 17.89 -20.50 -25.39
N LYS A 209 17.06 -19.97 -26.30
CA LYS A 209 17.11 -20.29 -27.74
C LYS A 209 18.44 -19.91 -28.38
N LYS A 210 19.04 -18.79 -27.98
CA LYS A 210 20.36 -18.37 -28.47
C LYS A 210 21.44 -19.36 -28.01
N LYS A 211 21.37 -19.85 -26.77
CA LYS A 211 22.29 -20.86 -26.24
C LYS A 211 22.14 -22.20 -26.96
N GLU A 212 20.92 -22.67 -27.21
CA GLU A 212 20.67 -23.90 -27.99
C GLU A 212 21.26 -23.83 -29.40
N LYS A 213 21.06 -22.71 -30.10
CA LYS A 213 21.65 -22.51 -31.45
C LYS A 213 23.18 -22.53 -31.45
N LEU A 214 23.81 -22.00 -30.41
CA LEU A 214 25.27 -22.04 -30.28
C LEU A 214 25.77 -23.46 -30.03
N ILE A 215 25.05 -24.24 -29.22
CA ILE A 215 25.38 -25.65 -28.95
C ILE A 215 25.18 -26.50 -30.22
N SER A 216 24.07 -26.31 -30.95
CA SER A 216 23.81 -27.05 -32.19
C SER A 216 24.81 -26.72 -33.30
N ASN A 217 25.27 -25.46 -33.40
CA ASN A 217 26.26 -25.06 -34.40
C ASN A 217 27.69 -25.45 -34.01
N GLY A 218 28.00 -25.56 -32.72
CA GLY A 218 29.31 -26.02 -32.23
C GLY A 218 29.54 -27.52 -32.40
N GLY A 219 28.48 -28.33 -32.49
CA GLY A 219 28.56 -29.78 -32.71
C GLY A 219 28.87 -30.22 -34.15
N ASN A 220 28.71 -29.33 -35.14
CA ASN A 220 28.90 -29.65 -36.57
C ASN A 220 30.31 -29.35 -37.12
N ASN A 221 31.28 -29.01 -36.26
CA ASN A 221 32.63 -28.60 -36.66
C ASN A 221 33.74 -29.56 -36.17
N ILE A 222 33.42 -30.84 -35.95
CA ILE A 222 34.43 -31.88 -35.72
C ILE A 222 34.36 -32.83 -36.92
N ILE A 223 35.20 -32.56 -37.92
CA ILE A 223 35.57 -33.49 -39.00
C ILE A 223 36.87 -34.17 -38.57
#